data_AF-A0A1W6MJ92-F1
#
_entry.id   AF-A0A1W6MJ92-F1
#
_cell.length_a   1.000
_cell.length_b   1.000
_cell.length_c   1.000
_cell.angle_alpha   90.00
_cell.angle_beta   90.00
_cell.angle_gamma   90.00
#
_symmetry.space_group_name_H-M   'P 1'
#
loop_
_entity.id
_entity.type
_entity.pdbx_description
1 polymer ?
#
loop_
_entity_poly.entity_id
_entity_poly.type
_entity_poly.pdbx_seq_one_letter_code
_entity_poly.pdbx_strand_id
1 'polypeptide(L)'
;MKIFLLLILNLLIVTSCQSGKSEWHLIKNFDQVSKHEPFGYKSGYINQIGDTVIPLDKYVRCFTDTAIYYAIVYDKKQGLIGIDLNEKKLFNAVWDGEGSVIKESEGMILIEENGKFGFANYKGKTIIEPRFEYAESFRNGKARVSKGNITRNNALEKLEINNWYFIDKNGNEIIEN
;
A
#
# COMPACT_ATOMS: atom_id res chain seq x y z
N MET A 1 20.32 35.52 58.26
CA MET A 1 21.30 35.12 57.23
C MET A 1 21.02 33.69 56.77
N LYS A 2 20.20 33.51 55.73
CA LYS A 2 20.31 32.50 54.67
C LYS A 2 19.08 32.58 53.76
N ILE A 3 19.37 32.99 52.54
CA ILE A 3 18.52 33.02 51.35
C ILE A 3 18.09 31.60 51.00
N PHE A 4 16.81 31.39 50.69
CA PHE A 4 16.39 30.32 49.78
C PHE A 4 15.35 30.87 48.81
N LEU A 5 15.90 31.25 47.65
CA LEU A 5 15.25 31.47 46.37
C LEU A 5 14.50 30.19 45.99
N LEU A 6 13.17 30.19 45.91
CA LEU A 6 12.44 29.10 45.25
C LEU A 6 11.96 29.58 43.88
N LEU A 7 12.52 28.94 42.86
CA LEU A 7 12.28 29.19 41.45
C LEU A 7 10.80 29.04 41.08
N ILE A 8 10.35 29.98 40.25
CA ILE A 8 9.15 29.89 39.41
C ILE A 8 9.28 28.65 38.53
N LEU A 9 8.43 27.64 38.73
CA LEU A 9 8.18 26.59 37.74
C LEU A 9 6.83 26.89 37.09
N ASN A 10 6.89 27.66 36.00
CA ASN A 10 5.77 27.80 35.06
C ASN A 10 5.47 26.41 34.48
N LEU A 11 4.44 25.77 35.00
CA LEU A 11 3.88 24.57 34.41
C LEU A 11 3.07 25.00 33.17
N LEU A 12 3.77 25.21 32.05
CA LEU A 12 3.14 25.18 30.73
C LEU A 12 2.61 23.76 30.56
N ILE A 13 1.32 23.58 30.85
CA ILE A 13 0.59 22.39 30.42
C ILE A 13 0.57 22.49 28.90
N VAL A 14 1.55 21.85 28.27
CA VAL A 14 1.46 21.50 26.86
C VAL A 14 0.35 20.45 26.83
N THR A 15 -0.89 20.90 26.69
CA THR A 15 -1.94 20.01 26.23
C THR A 15 -1.46 19.52 24.89
N SER A 16 -0.93 18.31 24.85
CA SER A 16 -0.74 17.58 23.61
C SER A 16 -2.13 17.56 22.99
N CYS A 17 -2.37 18.48 22.05
CA CYS A 17 -3.41 18.30 21.07
C CYS A 17 -3.06 16.95 20.47
N GLN A 18 -3.79 15.93 20.87
CA GLN A 18 -3.68 14.62 20.27
C GLN A 18 -4.28 14.84 18.90
N SER A 19 -3.46 15.38 18.00
CA SER A 19 -3.84 15.64 16.63
C SER A 19 -4.31 14.29 16.12
N GLY A 20 -5.63 14.16 15.93
CA GLY A 20 -6.17 13.05 15.18
C GLY A 20 -5.32 12.95 13.92
N LYS A 21 -4.80 11.76 13.65
CA LYS A 21 -4.01 11.56 12.43
C LYS A 21 -4.83 12.12 11.27
N SER A 22 -4.21 12.86 10.35
CA SER A 22 -4.92 13.36 9.19
C SER A 22 -5.41 12.17 8.37
N GLU A 23 -6.72 12.01 8.29
CA GLU A 23 -7.37 10.95 7.52
C GLU A 23 -7.84 11.51 6.18
N TRP A 24 -7.71 10.69 5.15
CA TRP A 24 -8.20 10.96 3.81
C TRP A 24 -9.42 10.10 3.55
N HIS A 25 -10.55 10.70 3.21
CA HIS A 25 -11.77 9.99 2.85
C HIS A 25 -11.96 10.02 1.33
N LEU A 26 -12.18 8.84 0.75
CA LEU A 26 -12.39 8.69 -0.68
C LEU A 26 -13.69 9.37 -1.11
N ILE A 27 -13.61 10.21 -2.13
CA ILE A 27 -14.75 10.75 -2.84
C ILE A 27 -14.80 10.22 -4.27
N LYS A 28 -16.02 9.96 -4.76
CA LYS A 28 -16.29 9.47 -6.10
C LYS A 28 -17.30 10.39 -6.75
N ASN A 29 -17.02 10.81 -7.99
CA ASN A 29 -17.96 11.57 -8.81
C ASN A 29 -18.45 10.69 -9.96
N PHE A 30 -19.67 10.19 -9.81
CA PHE A 30 -20.32 9.31 -10.77
C PHE A 30 -20.93 10.07 -11.95
N ASP A 31 -21.21 11.37 -11.85
CA ASP A 31 -21.79 12.15 -12.94
C ASP A 31 -20.81 12.30 -14.12
N GLN A 32 -19.52 12.14 -13.84
CA GLN A 32 -18.45 12.15 -14.82
C GLN A 32 -17.95 10.73 -15.14
N VAL A 33 -18.87 9.79 -15.41
CA VAL A 33 -18.52 8.50 -16.02
C VAL A 33 -17.76 8.80 -17.32
N SER A 34 -16.45 8.67 -17.28
CA SER A 34 -15.65 8.77 -18.49
C SER A 34 -16.05 7.61 -19.39
N LYS A 35 -16.72 7.91 -20.51
CA LYS A 35 -17.03 6.92 -21.55
C LYS A 35 -15.76 6.29 -22.18
N HIS A 36 -14.57 6.78 -21.83
CA HIS A 36 -13.29 6.45 -22.46
C HIS A 36 -12.21 5.98 -21.48
N GLU A 37 -12.43 6.00 -20.17
CA GLU A 37 -11.46 5.48 -19.18
C GLU A 37 -11.95 4.13 -18.64
N PRO A 38 -11.06 3.15 -18.43
CA PRO A 38 -11.42 1.80 -17.95
C PRO A 38 -12.10 1.82 -16.56
N PHE A 39 -12.02 2.96 -15.88
CA PHE A 39 -12.50 3.20 -14.54
C PHE A 39 -13.58 4.29 -14.60
N GLY A 40 -14.85 3.89 -14.83
CA GLY A 40 -16.00 4.76 -15.15
C GLY A 40 -16.48 5.76 -14.08
N TYR A 41 -15.62 6.36 -13.27
CA TYR A 41 -15.93 7.53 -12.42
C TYR A 41 -14.63 8.19 -11.97
N LYS A 42 -14.68 9.50 -11.75
CA LYS A 42 -13.56 10.27 -11.18
C LYS A 42 -13.50 10.06 -9.68
N SER A 43 -12.30 10.09 -9.11
CA SER A 43 -12.11 9.90 -7.67
C SER A 43 -10.97 10.75 -7.13
N GLY A 44 -11.02 11.03 -5.83
CA GLY A 44 -10.05 11.84 -5.10
C GLY A 44 -10.23 11.65 -3.60
N TYR A 45 -9.56 12.48 -2.80
CA TYR A 45 -9.65 12.41 -1.35
C TYR A 45 -9.91 13.78 -0.74
N ILE A 46 -10.73 13.78 0.32
CA ILE A 46 -10.93 14.93 1.20
C ILE A 46 -10.42 14.63 2.60
N ASN A 47 -10.10 15.66 3.39
CA ASN A 47 -9.84 15.51 4.81
C ASN A 47 -11.15 15.44 5.62
N GLN A 48 -11.06 15.26 6.94
CA GLN A 48 -12.22 15.17 7.84
C GLN A 48 -13.10 16.43 7.88
N ILE A 49 -12.58 17.59 7.50
CA ILE A 49 -13.35 18.86 7.48
C ILE A 49 -13.87 19.20 6.08
N GLY A 50 -13.61 18.35 5.09
CA GLY A 50 -14.13 18.48 3.71
C GLY A 50 -13.19 19.16 2.72
N ASP A 51 -11.98 19.55 3.10
CA ASP A 51 -11.04 20.13 2.14
C ASP A 51 -10.52 19.05 1.19
N THR A 52 -10.32 19.44 -0.07
CA THR A 52 -9.73 18.55 -1.07
C THR A 52 -8.24 18.33 -0.76
N VAL A 53 -7.86 17.08 -0.57
CA VAL A 53 -6.45 16.65 -0.43
C VAL A 53 -5.92 16.16 -1.76
N ILE A 54 -6.66 15.27 -2.41
CA ILE A 54 -6.36 14.78 -3.76
C ILE A 54 -7.54 15.18 -4.65
N PRO A 55 -7.34 16.08 -5.63
CA PRO A 55 -8.38 16.47 -6.57
C PRO A 55 -8.93 15.27 -7.35
N LEU A 56 -10.21 15.37 -7.74
CA LEU A 56 -10.76 14.52 -8.78
C LEU A 56 -9.86 14.58 -10.03
N ASP A 57 -9.59 13.44 -10.66
CA ASP A 57 -8.73 13.26 -11.84
C ASP A 57 -7.22 13.37 -11.66
N LYS A 58 -6.72 13.64 -10.44
CA LYS A 58 -5.27 13.61 -10.23
C LYS A 58 -4.68 12.24 -10.55
N TYR A 59 -5.36 11.20 -10.09
CA TYR A 59 -5.09 9.81 -10.45
C TYR A 59 -6.25 9.26 -11.27
N VAL A 60 -5.97 8.27 -12.12
CA VAL A 60 -7.01 7.62 -12.93
C VAL A 60 -8.07 7.00 -12.00
N ARG A 61 -7.63 6.42 -10.88
CA ARG A 61 -8.51 5.92 -9.82
C ARG A 61 -7.83 5.92 -8.46
N CYS A 62 -8.60 6.24 -7.43
CA CYS A 62 -8.28 6.02 -6.03
C CYS A 62 -9.08 4.81 -5.52
N PHE A 63 -8.44 3.93 -4.74
CA PHE A 63 -9.00 2.64 -4.39
C PHE A 63 -9.19 2.40 -2.89
N THR A 64 -8.52 3.18 -2.05
CA THR A 64 -8.62 3.05 -0.60
C THR A 64 -9.80 3.89 -0.10
N ASP A 65 -10.79 3.30 0.56
CA ASP A 65 -11.95 4.07 1.04
C ASP A 65 -11.58 5.10 2.12
N THR A 66 -10.62 4.76 2.99
CA THR A 66 -10.06 5.67 4.00
C THR A 66 -8.56 5.43 4.13
N ALA A 67 -7.77 6.48 3.88
CA ALA A 67 -6.31 6.43 3.99
C ALA A 67 -5.83 7.16 5.24
N ILE A 68 -5.29 6.38 6.18
CA ILE A 68 -4.70 6.86 7.45
C ILE A 68 -3.16 6.80 7.40
N TYR A 69 -2.61 5.80 6.70
CA TYR A 69 -1.16 5.61 6.56
C TYR A 69 -0.68 5.84 5.13
N TYR A 70 -1.47 5.37 4.16
CA TYR A 70 -1.18 5.47 2.74
C TYR A 70 -2.49 5.23 1.95
N ALA A 71 -2.49 5.60 0.68
CA ALA A 71 -3.56 5.33 -0.27
C ALA A 71 -3.04 4.49 -1.44
N ILE A 72 -3.93 3.72 -2.06
CA ILE A 72 -3.66 3.00 -3.31
C ILE A 72 -4.34 3.74 -4.44
N VAL A 73 -3.57 4.05 -5.47
CA VAL A 73 -4.01 4.82 -6.63
C VAL A 73 -3.50 4.20 -7.92
N TYR A 74 -4.25 4.36 -9.01
CA TYR A 74 -3.79 4.07 -10.36
C TYR A 74 -3.22 5.36 -10.97
N ASP A 75 -1.92 5.39 -11.15
CA ASP A 75 -1.21 6.43 -11.89
C ASP A 75 -1.03 5.99 -13.36
N LYS A 76 -1.26 6.92 -14.30
CA LYS A 76 -1.20 6.62 -15.74
C LYS A 76 0.19 6.18 -16.21
N LYS A 77 1.25 6.63 -15.55
CA LYS A 77 2.65 6.36 -15.92
C LYS A 77 3.25 5.21 -15.12
N GLN A 78 2.87 5.09 -13.86
CA GLN A 78 3.48 4.16 -12.90
C GLN A 78 2.61 2.92 -12.63
N GLY A 79 1.37 2.90 -13.09
CA GLY A 79 0.42 1.83 -12.81
C GLY A 79 -0.14 1.91 -11.39
N LEU A 80 -0.35 0.76 -10.76
CA LEU A 80 -0.90 0.68 -9.41
C LEU A 80 0.18 0.93 -8.36
N ILE A 81 0.01 1.96 -7.55
CA ILE A 81 1.03 2.38 -6.57
C ILE A 81 0.41 2.68 -5.20
N GLY A 82 1.19 2.44 -4.15
CA GLY A 82 0.93 2.99 -2.82
C GLY A 82 1.58 4.37 -2.67
N ILE A 83 0.85 5.34 -2.11
CA ILE A 83 1.34 6.69 -1.82
C ILE A 83 1.11 7.06 -0.36
N ASP A 84 2.04 7.75 0.28
CA ASP A 84 1.87 8.26 1.64
C ASP A 84 0.95 9.50 1.69
N LEU A 85 0.77 10.05 2.90
CA LEU A 85 -0.04 11.25 3.14
C LEU A 85 0.55 12.55 2.54
N ASN A 86 1.71 12.49 1.91
CA ASN A 86 2.30 13.60 1.14
C ASN A 86 2.41 13.23 -0.34
N GLU A 87 1.70 12.18 -0.77
CA GLU A 87 1.68 11.66 -2.14
C GLU A 87 3.04 11.11 -2.63
N LYS A 88 3.96 10.83 -1.69
CA LYS A 88 5.21 10.15 -2.02
C LYS A 88 4.92 8.68 -2.27
N LYS A 89 5.41 8.17 -3.41
CA LYS A 89 5.35 6.74 -3.71
C LYS A 89 6.05 5.90 -2.64
N LEU A 90 5.37 4.87 -2.16
CA LEU A 90 5.87 3.88 -1.21
C LEU A 90 6.34 2.60 -1.91
N PHE A 91 5.55 2.08 -2.84
CA PHE A 91 5.82 0.84 -3.59
C PHE A 91 4.95 0.79 -4.86
N ASN A 92 5.32 -0.05 -5.83
CA ASN A 92 4.34 -0.49 -6.83
C ASN A 92 3.60 -1.71 -6.30
N ALA A 93 2.28 -1.69 -6.43
CA ALA A 93 1.43 -2.75 -5.95
C ALA A 93 1.04 -3.69 -7.09
N VAL A 94 0.80 -4.95 -6.74
CA VAL A 94 0.37 -5.98 -7.69
C VAL A 94 -1.14 -6.19 -7.57
N TRP A 95 -1.81 -6.24 -8.72
CA TRP A 95 -3.23 -6.60 -8.80
C TRP A 95 -3.37 -8.12 -8.66
N ASP A 96 -3.98 -8.61 -7.58
CA ASP A 96 -4.10 -10.06 -7.30
C ASP A 96 -5.45 -10.70 -7.65
N GLY A 97 -6.48 -9.92 -8.00
CA GLY A 97 -7.80 -10.46 -8.39
C GLY A 97 -9.03 -9.72 -7.82
N GLU A 98 -10.20 -10.28 -8.10
CA GLU A 98 -11.59 -9.75 -8.00
C GLU A 98 -11.87 -8.53 -7.08
N GLY A 99 -12.19 -7.41 -7.72
CA GLY A 99 -13.11 -6.39 -7.17
C GLY A 99 -12.60 -5.49 -6.05
N SER A 100 -11.54 -5.89 -5.34
CA SER A 100 -10.80 -5.06 -4.40
C SER A 100 -9.32 -5.14 -4.72
N VAL A 101 -8.95 -4.41 -5.77
CA VAL A 101 -7.69 -3.74 -6.14
C VAL A 101 -6.43 -4.17 -5.39
N ILE A 102 -6.45 -4.21 -4.05
CA ILE A 102 -5.45 -4.84 -3.21
C ILE A 102 -6.18 -5.43 -2.00
N LYS A 103 -6.30 -6.75 -1.93
CA LYS A 103 -6.70 -7.39 -0.67
C LYS A 103 -5.48 -7.41 0.25
N GLU A 104 -5.58 -6.76 1.40
CA GLU A 104 -4.68 -7.08 2.51
C GLU A 104 -4.87 -8.56 2.84
N SER A 105 -3.95 -9.39 2.35
CA SER A 105 -4.03 -10.82 2.57
C SER A 105 -3.29 -11.11 3.87
N GLU A 106 -4.08 -11.19 4.93
CA GLU A 106 -3.61 -11.45 6.29
C GLU A 106 -2.53 -10.48 6.82
N GLY A 107 -2.64 -9.19 6.52
CA GLY A 107 -1.64 -8.21 6.93
C GLY A 107 -0.61 -7.84 5.87
N MET A 108 -0.63 -8.54 4.73
CA MET A 108 0.44 -8.46 3.72
C MET A 108 -0.13 -8.06 2.36
N ILE A 109 0.58 -7.14 1.71
CA ILE A 109 0.28 -6.62 0.38
C ILE A 109 1.41 -7.06 -0.55
N LEU A 110 1.05 -7.69 -1.66
CA LEU A 110 2.00 -8.06 -2.70
C LEU A 110 2.49 -6.80 -3.44
N ILE A 111 3.81 -6.62 -3.49
CA ILE A 111 4.46 -5.47 -4.13
C ILE A 111 5.48 -5.94 -5.17
N GLU A 112 5.76 -5.10 -6.16
CA GLU A 112 6.75 -5.36 -7.19
C GLU A 112 7.70 -4.18 -7.37
N GLU A 113 9.00 -4.44 -7.31
CA GLU A 113 10.03 -3.46 -7.67
C GLU A 113 11.11 -4.11 -8.51
N ASN A 114 11.50 -3.43 -9.61
CA ASN A 114 12.55 -3.90 -10.53
C ASN A 114 12.35 -5.35 -11.02
N GLY A 115 11.10 -5.75 -11.25
CA GLY A 115 10.74 -7.10 -11.70
C GLY A 115 10.84 -8.19 -10.64
N LYS A 116 10.98 -7.82 -9.35
CA LYS A 116 10.97 -8.74 -8.22
C LYS A 116 9.76 -8.48 -7.33
N PHE A 117 9.26 -9.55 -6.73
CA PHE A 117 8.14 -9.50 -5.80
C PHE A 117 8.60 -9.50 -4.35
N GLY A 118 7.88 -8.74 -3.54
CA GLY A 118 8.05 -8.62 -2.09
C GLY A 118 6.70 -8.38 -1.41
N PHE A 119 6.73 -8.00 -0.13
CA PHE A 119 5.52 -7.76 0.64
C PHE A 119 5.62 -6.55 1.56
N ALA A 120 4.60 -5.71 1.55
CA ALA A 120 4.42 -4.60 2.48
C ALA A 120 3.29 -4.88 3.49
N ASN A 121 3.29 -4.17 4.61
CA ASN A 121 2.20 -4.22 5.59
C ASN A 121 1.15 -3.13 5.38
N TYR A 122 0.09 -3.18 6.19
CA TYR A 122 -1.01 -2.19 6.22
C TYR A 122 -0.60 -0.75 6.59
N LYS A 123 0.63 -0.52 7.05
CA LYS A 123 1.17 0.83 7.29
C LYS A 123 1.99 1.34 6.09
N GLY A 124 2.01 0.59 5.00
CA GLY A 124 2.78 0.89 3.80
C GLY A 124 4.29 0.66 3.94
N LYS A 125 4.73 -0.09 4.97
CA LYS A 125 6.14 -0.45 5.17
C LYS A 125 6.43 -1.79 4.51
N THR A 126 7.48 -1.85 3.69
CA THR A 126 8.04 -3.11 3.20
C THR A 126 8.51 -3.99 4.36
N ILE A 127 7.98 -5.20 4.45
CA ILE A 127 8.35 -6.22 5.46
C ILE A 127 9.28 -7.26 4.84
N ILE A 128 8.99 -7.65 3.59
CA ILE A 128 9.83 -8.57 2.83
C ILE A 128 10.25 -7.83 1.57
N GLU A 129 11.55 -7.51 1.48
CA GLU A 129 12.10 -6.81 0.33
C GLU A 129 11.86 -7.59 -0.98
N PRO A 130 11.58 -6.88 -2.09
CA PRO A 130 11.46 -7.49 -3.40
C PRO A 130 12.68 -8.34 -3.78
N ARG A 131 12.50 -9.66 -3.77
CA ARG A 131 13.59 -10.63 -4.03
C ARG A 131 13.15 -11.92 -4.72
N PHE A 132 11.86 -12.10 -4.92
CA PHE A 132 11.31 -13.29 -5.57
C PHE A 132 11.03 -13.01 -7.04
N GLU A 133 11.23 -13.99 -7.91
CA GLU A 133 10.89 -13.91 -9.34
C GLU A 133 9.38 -13.90 -9.55
N TYR A 134 8.67 -14.56 -8.65
CA TYR A 134 7.22 -14.56 -8.57
C TYR A 134 6.79 -14.80 -7.14
N ALA A 135 5.65 -14.23 -6.76
CA ALA A 135 5.03 -14.49 -5.47
C ALA A 135 3.51 -14.41 -5.57
N GLU A 136 2.84 -15.26 -4.78
CA GLU A 136 1.40 -15.24 -4.58
C GLU A 136 1.07 -14.60 -3.23
N SER A 137 -0.14 -14.05 -3.09
CA SER A 137 -0.62 -13.47 -1.83
C SER A 137 -0.66 -14.50 -0.69
N PHE A 138 -0.44 -14.02 0.54
CA PHE A 138 -0.48 -14.85 1.75
C PHE A 138 -1.85 -15.51 1.95
N ARG A 139 -1.87 -16.82 2.20
CA ARG A 139 -3.07 -17.58 2.58
C ARG A 139 -2.69 -18.66 3.58
N ASN A 140 -3.48 -18.80 4.64
CA ASN A 140 -3.22 -19.71 5.76
C ASN A 140 -1.82 -19.50 6.38
N GLY A 141 -1.42 -18.24 6.57
CA GLY A 141 -0.13 -17.88 7.19
C GLY A 141 1.11 -18.06 6.32
N LYS A 142 0.97 -18.50 5.06
CA LYS A 142 2.09 -18.72 4.12
C LYS A 142 1.85 -18.11 2.75
N ALA A 143 2.93 -17.76 2.05
CA ALA A 143 2.89 -17.34 0.65
C ALA A 143 3.74 -18.28 -0.20
N ARG A 144 3.28 -18.59 -1.41
CA ARG A 144 4.02 -19.40 -2.39
C ARG A 144 4.88 -18.48 -3.24
N VAL A 145 6.18 -18.74 -3.31
CA VAL A 145 7.17 -17.87 -3.98
C VAL A 145 8.17 -18.67 -4.80
N SER A 146 8.84 -18.01 -5.74
CA SER A 146 9.88 -18.63 -6.57
C SER A 146 11.17 -17.80 -6.61
N LYS A 147 12.30 -18.51 -6.69
CA LYS A 147 13.64 -17.98 -7.00
C LYS A 147 14.07 -18.26 -8.45
N GLY A 148 13.26 -18.98 -9.23
CA GLY A 148 13.62 -19.48 -10.56
C GLY A 148 13.35 -18.48 -11.68
N ASN A 149 14.26 -18.41 -12.66
CA ASN A 149 14.06 -17.60 -13.86
C ASN A 149 12.75 -17.98 -14.56
N ILE A 150 11.99 -16.98 -14.97
CA ILE A 150 10.84 -17.14 -15.83
C ILE A 150 11.33 -17.55 -17.22
N THR A 151 11.17 -18.82 -17.59
CA THR A 151 11.42 -19.26 -18.98
C THR A 151 10.15 -19.04 -19.79
N ARG A 152 10.24 -18.21 -20.85
CA ARG A 152 9.16 -18.03 -21.82
C ARG A 152 9.40 -18.99 -22.99
N ASN A 153 8.61 -20.05 -23.09
CA ASN A 153 8.64 -20.95 -24.25
C ASN A 153 7.60 -20.48 -25.30
N ASN A 154 8.09 -20.19 -26.51
CA ASN A 154 7.30 -19.67 -27.62
C ASN A 154 6.44 -20.77 -28.26
N ALA A 155 5.22 -20.95 -27.77
CA ALA A 155 4.10 -21.52 -28.54
C ALA A 155 2.75 -21.30 -27.85
N LEU A 156 2.74 -21.27 -26.52
CA LEU A 156 1.61 -20.96 -25.64
C LEU A 156 2.23 -20.36 -24.38
N GLU A 157 1.87 -19.13 -23.98
CA GLU A 157 2.49 -18.34 -22.89
C GLU A 157 2.36 -18.97 -21.49
N LYS A 158 2.84 -20.20 -21.30
CA LYS A 158 2.90 -20.84 -19.99
C LYS A 158 4.21 -20.40 -19.34
N LEU A 159 4.10 -19.51 -18.36
CA LEU A 159 5.20 -19.18 -17.47
C LEU A 159 5.58 -20.44 -16.69
N GLU A 160 6.68 -21.09 -17.08
CA GLU A 160 7.27 -22.16 -16.28
C GLU A 160 8.12 -21.55 -15.18
N ILE A 161 7.46 -21.30 -14.05
CA ILE A 161 8.13 -20.88 -12.83
C ILE A 161 8.55 -22.17 -12.11
N ASN A 162 9.86 -22.41 -12.01
CA ASN A 162 10.44 -23.53 -11.27
C ASN A 162 10.82 -23.09 -9.84
N ASN A 163 11.18 -24.04 -8.97
CA ASN A 163 11.69 -23.76 -7.61
C ASN A 163 10.70 -23.00 -6.71
N TRP A 164 9.46 -23.50 -6.65
CA TRP A 164 8.46 -23.01 -5.71
C TRP A 164 8.74 -23.49 -4.28
N TYR A 165 8.56 -22.59 -3.33
CA TYR A 165 8.58 -22.90 -1.89
C TYR A 165 7.63 -21.96 -1.16
N PHE A 166 7.33 -22.30 0.09
CA PHE A 166 6.49 -21.47 0.95
C PHE A 166 7.34 -20.61 1.88
N ILE A 167 6.87 -19.41 2.17
CA ILE A 167 7.46 -18.53 3.18
C ILE A 167 6.45 -18.13 4.26
N ASP A 168 6.93 -17.87 5.46
CA ASP A 168 6.20 -17.20 6.54
C ASP A 168 6.11 -15.68 6.31
N LYS A 169 5.40 -14.96 7.18
CA LYS A 169 5.23 -13.49 7.11
C LYS A 169 6.50 -12.68 7.37
N ASN A 170 7.58 -13.33 7.81
CA ASN A 170 8.91 -12.74 7.94
C ASN A 170 9.79 -13.02 6.72
N GLY A 171 9.30 -13.82 5.76
CA GLY A 171 10.02 -14.23 4.57
C GLY A 171 10.94 -15.43 4.76
N ASN A 172 10.80 -16.18 5.86
CA ASN A 172 11.54 -17.42 6.10
C ASN A 172 10.89 -18.58 5.38
N GLU A 173 11.69 -19.44 4.75
CA GLU A 173 11.21 -20.66 4.11
C GLU A 173 10.58 -21.63 5.11
N ILE A 174 9.42 -22.20 4.76
CA ILE A 174 8.71 -23.20 5.55
C ILE A 174 9.09 -24.57 5.00
N ILE A 175 9.71 -25.40 5.84
CA ILE A 175 10.05 -26.79 5.53
C ILE A 175 8.93 -27.67 6.10
N GLU A 176 8.15 -28.30 5.23
CA GLU A 176 7.16 -29.31 5.62
C GLU A 176 7.88 -30.66 5.79
N ASN A 177 7.81 -31.25 6.98
CA ASN A 177 8.38 -32.56 7.33
C ASN A 177 7.44 -33.72 6.97
#